data_AF-A0A2E6HY49-F1
#
_entry.id   AF-A0A2E6HY49-F1
#
_cell.length_a   1.000
_cell.length_b   1.000
_cell.length_c   1.000
_cell.angle_alpha   90.00
_cell.angle_beta   90.00
_cell.angle_gamma   90.00
#
_symmetry.space_group_name_H-M   'P 1'
#
loop_
_entity.id
_entity.type
_entity.pdbx_description
1 polymer ?
#
loop_
_entity_poly.entity_id
_entity_poly.type
_entity_poly.pdbx_seq_one_letter_code
_entity_poly.pdbx_strand_id
1 'polypeptide(L)'
;MVSEFVRIESPDDLLGADTKERLDALYAKVPAVTCACDNLGQCCQLTPEEAAEDWATMYPLYTTEYLNIVDHVRSHFSEEEQARFLTFDEERPLRCPFLSDEGGCRIHPVRPLVCRTYGVLSREHVEETGSVYRGDVPDLWIHQFLRNERCTICPDTELDEPDKLDDHAKEMVTFGYERELIKMGEENDGLDEERRVLLVEATGRGRLVRWTWGGFNRLYRSTLDWARSNLKDALKQSRLAE
;
A
#
# COMPACT_ATOMS: atom_id res chain seq x y z
N MET A 1 8.61 9.66 -26.70
CA MET A 1 7.30 9.02 -26.47
C MET A 1 6.44 10.03 -25.75
N VAL A 2 5.30 10.39 -26.33
CA VAL A 2 4.33 11.28 -25.68
C VAL A 2 3.71 10.47 -24.54
N SER A 3 3.72 10.99 -23.31
CA SER A 3 3.15 10.33 -22.14
C SER A 3 1.68 9.99 -22.43
N GLU A 4 1.32 8.71 -22.44
CA GLU A 4 -0.05 8.23 -22.64
C GLU A 4 -0.93 8.43 -21.39
N PHE A 5 -0.42 9.11 -20.36
CA PHE A 5 -1.16 9.46 -19.16
C PHE A 5 -1.88 10.80 -19.36
N VAL A 6 -3.20 10.78 -19.21
CA VAL A 6 -4.03 11.98 -19.27
C VAL A 6 -4.28 12.50 -17.85
N ARG A 7 -4.39 13.82 -17.69
CA ARG A 7 -5.05 14.40 -16.51
C ARG A 7 -6.51 13.95 -16.54
N ILE A 8 -6.80 12.81 -15.92
CA ILE A 8 -8.20 12.43 -15.70
C ILE A 8 -8.72 13.38 -14.64
N GLU A 9 -9.61 14.28 -15.08
CA GLU A 9 -10.54 15.01 -14.23
C GLU A 9 -11.35 13.95 -13.48
N SER A 10 -10.96 13.70 -12.24
CA SER A 10 -11.69 12.84 -11.33
C SER A 10 -12.22 13.76 -10.25
N PRO A 11 -13.39 13.44 -9.66
CA PRO A 11 -14.05 14.33 -8.71
C PRO A 11 -13.09 14.78 -7.62
N ASP A 12 -13.24 16.04 -7.21
CA ASP A 12 -12.66 16.52 -5.97
C ASP A 12 -13.19 15.61 -4.85
N ASP A 13 -12.30 15.03 -4.05
CA ASP A 13 -12.58 14.03 -3.00
C ASP A 13 -12.93 12.63 -3.54
N LEU A 14 -11.91 11.86 -3.95
CA LEU A 14 -12.09 10.46 -4.33
C LEU A 14 -12.49 9.59 -3.14
N LEU A 15 -11.98 9.92 -1.96
CA LEU A 15 -12.24 9.22 -0.72
C LEU A 15 -13.23 10.01 0.14
N GLY A 16 -14.52 9.70 0.03
CA GLY A 16 -15.55 10.37 0.84
C GLY A 16 -15.23 10.43 2.33
N ALA A 17 -15.64 11.52 2.99
CA ALA A 17 -15.28 11.86 4.36
C ALA A 17 -15.41 10.71 5.38
N ASP A 18 -16.49 9.93 5.32
CA ASP A 18 -16.72 8.78 6.21
C ASP A 18 -15.65 7.69 6.05
N THR A 19 -15.24 7.39 4.80
CA THR A 19 -14.17 6.43 4.51
C THR A 19 -12.82 6.97 4.99
N LYS A 20 -12.58 8.27 4.86
CA LYS A 20 -11.36 8.91 5.35
C LYS A 20 -11.25 8.86 6.86
N GLU A 21 -12.32 9.18 7.58
CA GLU A 21 -12.36 9.07 9.05
C GLU A 21 -12.10 7.63 9.52
N ARG A 22 -12.70 6.64 8.84
CA ARG A 22 -12.45 5.22 9.12
C ARG A 22 -11.00 4.81 8.85
N LEU A 23 -10.41 5.29 7.76
CA LEU A 23 -9.01 5.03 7.43
C LEU A 23 -8.07 5.66 8.47
N ASP A 24 -8.33 6.90 8.89
CA ASP A 24 -7.54 7.59 9.92
C ASP A 24 -7.67 6.87 11.28
N ALA A 25 -8.87 6.42 11.65
CA ALA A 25 -9.10 5.62 12.84
C ALA A 25 -8.36 4.27 12.79
N LEU A 26 -8.31 3.62 11.62
CA LEU A 26 -7.54 2.40 11.42
C LEU A 26 -6.05 2.64 11.61
N TYR A 27 -5.52 3.71 11.02
CA TYR A 27 -4.11 4.08 11.16
C TYR A 27 -3.73 4.47 12.59
N ALA A 28 -4.63 5.09 13.34
CA ALA A 28 -4.39 5.49 14.73
C ALA A 28 -4.19 4.31 15.70
N LYS A 29 -4.62 3.10 15.31
CA LYS A 29 -4.36 1.86 16.06
C LYS A 29 -2.91 1.38 15.94
N VAL A 30 -2.21 1.76 14.87
CA VAL A 30 -0.80 1.36 14.69
C VAL A 30 0.07 2.19 15.66
N PRO A 31 0.94 1.55 16.46
CA PRO A 31 1.86 2.25 17.35
C PRO A 31 2.71 3.26 16.59
N ALA A 32 2.80 4.49 17.10
CA ALA A 32 3.80 5.43 16.63
C ALA A 32 5.21 4.92 16.96
N VAL A 33 6.12 5.19 16.03
CA VAL A 33 7.52 4.82 16.14
C VAL A 33 8.41 5.98 15.68
N THR A 34 9.60 6.03 16.28
CA THR A 34 10.73 6.81 15.78
C THR A 34 11.80 5.85 15.23
N CYS A 35 12.55 6.27 14.20
CA CYS A 35 13.69 5.48 13.68
C CYS A 35 14.97 6.28 13.90
N ALA A 36 15.95 5.61 14.51
CA ALA A 36 17.30 6.11 14.76
C ALA A 36 18.29 5.67 13.66
N CYS A 37 17.76 5.30 12.50
CA CYS A 37 18.53 4.78 11.38
C CYS A 37 19.55 5.82 10.86
N ASP A 38 20.80 5.41 10.65
CA ASP A 38 21.85 6.30 10.12
C ASP A 38 21.53 6.88 8.73
N ASN A 39 20.78 6.13 7.93
CA ASN A 39 20.31 6.54 6.62
C ASN A 39 18.77 6.66 6.61
N LEU A 40 18.28 7.90 6.68
CA LEU A 40 16.85 8.17 6.65
C LEU A 40 16.22 7.66 5.35
N GLY A 41 15.08 6.99 5.47
CA GLY A 41 14.35 6.45 4.33
C GLY A 41 14.97 5.21 3.70
N GLN A 42 15.94 4.55 4.35
CA GLN A 42 16.46 3.26 3.89
C GLN A 42 15.36 2.20 3.72
N CYS A 43 14.32 2.20 4.55
CA CYS A 43 13.15 1.32 4.42
C CYS A 43 12.30 1.57 3.15
N CYS A 44 12.58 2.67 2.43
CA CYS A 44 11.94 3.03 1.17
C CYS A 44 12.82 2.70 -0.05
N GLN A 45 13.93 1.99 0.14
CA GLN A 45 14.84 1.54 -0.90
C GLN A 45 15.08 0.04 -0.75
N LEU A 46 14.86 -0.71 -1.81
CA LEU A 46 15.14 -2.14 -1.87
C LEU A 46 16.52 -2.38 -2.45
N THR A 47 17.25 -3.27 -1.80
CA THR A 47 18.43 -3.91 -2.37
C THR A 47 18.03 -4.83 -3.54
N PRO A 48 18.94 -5.13 -4.48
CA PRO A 48 18.69 -6.11 -5.53
C PRO A 48 18.29 -7.49 -4.98
N GLU A 49 18.81 -7.87 -3.82
CA GLU A 49 18.49 -9.11 -3.11
C GLU A 49 17.05 -9.10 -2.59
N GLU A 50 16.61 -8.04 -1.92
CA GLU A 50 15.21 -7.90 -1.46
C GLU A 50 14.24 -7.91 -2.66
N ALA A 51 14.59 -7.23 -3.74
CA ALA A 51 13.82 -7.27 -4.97
C ALA A 51 13.78 -8.67 -5.59
N ALA A 52 14.84 -9.48 -5.47
CA ALA A 52 14.85 -10.86 -5.96
C ALA A 52 13.93 -11.77 -5.10
N GLU A 53 13.77 -11.47 -3.81
CA GLU A 53 12.89 -12.17 -2.86
C GLU A 53 11.42 -11.70 -2.94
N ASP A 54 11.01 -11.13 -4.07
CA ASP A 54 9.66 -10.64 -4.35
C ASP A 54 9.18 -9.45 -3.49
N TRP A 55 10.10 -8.69 -2.87
CA TRP A 55 9.72 -7.47 -2.15
C TRP A 55 9.40 -6.34 -3.13
N ALA A 56 8.50 -5.45 -2.72
CA ALA A 56 8.14 -4.27 -3.48
C ALA A 56 7.84 -3.10 -2.54
N THR A 57 8.31 -1.91 -2.92
CA THR A 57 7.99 -0.69 -2.16
C THR A 57 6.50 -0.40 -2.27
N MET A 58 5.88 0.02 -1.16
CA MET A 58 4.44 0.28 -1.09
C MET A 58 3.57 -0.92 -1.51
N TYR A 59 3.98 -2.16 -1.22
CA TYR A 59 3.14 -3.34 -1.45
C TYR A 59 3.00 -4.18 -0.18
N PRO A 60 1.79 -4.63 0.19
CA PRO A 60 0.52 -4.38 -0.49
C PRO A 60 0.05 -2.93 -0.30
N LEU A 61 -0.45 -2.32 -1.38
CA LEU A 61 -1.23 -1.09 -1.34
C LEU A 61 -2.68 -1.44 -1.63
N TYR A 62 -3.60 -1.02 -0.77
CA TYR A 62 -5.04 -1.25 -0.95
C TYR A 62 -5.68 -0.10 -1.71
N THR A 63 -6.78 -0.35 -2.41
CA THR A 63 -7.47 0.68 -3.22
C THR A 63 -7.83 1.93 -2.41
N THR A 64 -8.37 1.76 -1.21
CA THR A 64 -8.69 2.88 -0.31
C THR A 64 -7.47 3.74 0.00
N GLU A 65 -6.31 3.13 0.22
CA GLU A 65 -5.07 3.85 0.49
C GLU A 65 -4.54 4.54 -0.77
N TYR A 66 -4.64 3.89 -1.92
CA TYR A 66 -4.30 4.50 -3.22
C TYR A 66 -5.09 5.78 -3.44
N LEU A 67 -6.42 5.74 -3.27
CA LEU A 67 -7.30 6.91 -3.42
C LEU A 67 -6.92 8.02 -2.42
N ASN A 68 -6.67 7.67 -1.16
CA ASN A 68 -6.22 8.64 -0.14
C ASN A 68 -4.90 9.32 -0.52
N ILE A 69 -3.94 8.56 -1.06
CA ILE A 69 -2.66 9.09 -1.53
C ILE A 69 -2.88 10.01 -2.74
N VAL A 70 -3.75 9.64 -3.67
CA VAL A 70 -4.07 10.50 -4.83
C VAL A 70 -4.68 11.83 -4.38
N ASP A 71 -5.63 11.82 -3.46
CA ASP A 71 -6.25 13.04 -2.92
C ASP A 71 -5.22 13.93 -2.22
N HIS A 72 -4.32 13.32 -1.43
CA HIS A 72 -3.23 14.04 -0.80
C HIS A 72 -2.25 14.65 -1.82
N VAL A 73 -1.86 13.89 -2.84
CA VAL A 73 -0.98 14.34 -3.92
C VAL A 73 -1.57 15.55 -4.63
N ARG A 74 -2.86 15.51 -4.98
CA ARG A 74 -3.55 16.62 -5.66
C ARG A 74 -3.65 17.87 -4.79
N SER A 75 -3.80 17.71 -3.48
CA SER A 75 -4.06 18.81 -2.56
C SER A 75 -2.80 19.50 -2.04
N HIS A 76 -1.64 18.82 -2.04
CA HIS A 76 -0.44 19.29 -1.33
C HIS A 76 0.80 19.50 -2.20
N PHE A 77 0.75 19.12 -3.48
CA PHE A 77 1.92 19.14 -4.36
C PHE A 77 1.70 20.03 -5.59
N SER A 78 2.79 20.52 -6.16
CA SER A 78 2.73 21.32 -7.39
C SER A 78 2.25 20.48 -8.57
N GLU A 79 1.74 21.10 -9.64
CA GLU A 79 1.28 20.37 -10.82
C GLU A 79 2.37 19.46 -11.45
N GLU A 80 3.64 19.90 -11.40
CA GLU A 80 4.79 19.13 -11.87
C GLU A 80 5.00 17.86 -11.04
N GLU A 81 4.90 17.99 -9.72
CA GLU A 81 5.05 16.88 -8.79
C GLU A 81 3.88 15.92 -8.86
N GLN A 82 2.66 16.44 -8.99
CA GLN A 82 1.47 15.65 -9.24
C GLN A 82 1.64 14.83 -10.51
N ALA A 83 2.11 15.43 -11.61
CA ALA A 83 2.40 14.70 -12.84
C ALA A 83 3.43 13.58 -12.57
N ARG A 84 4.57 13.91 -11.94
CA ARG A 84 5.62 12.93 -11.62
C ARG A 84 5.10 11.73 -10.82
N PHE A 85 4.28 11.95 -9.80
CA PHE A 85 3.78 10.87 -8.95
C PHE A 85 2.66 10.06 -9.63
N LEU A 86 1.73 10.74 -10.31
CA LEU A 86 0.53 10.11 -10.86
C LEU A 86 0.75 9.45 -12.24
N THR A 87 1.85 9.75 -12.91
CA THR A 87 2.27 9.02 -14.13
C THR A 87 3.31 7.94 -13.85
N PHE A 88 3.67 7.72 -12.59
CA PHE A 88 4.60 6.67 -12.21
C PHE A 88 3.93 5.30 -12.37
N ASP A 89 4.48 4.41 -13.19
CA ASP A 89 3.82 3.16 -13.59
C ASP A 89 4.68 1.91 -13.39
N GLU A 90 5.86 2.03 -12.77
CA GLU A 90 6.70 0.90 -12.45
C GLU A 90 6.08 0.09 -11.29
N GLU A 91 5.89 -1.21 -11.48
CA GLU A 91 5.24 -2.04 -10.46
C GLU A 91 6.15 -2.32 -9.26
N ARG A 92 7.46 -2.48 -9.49
CA ARG A 92 8.41 -2.91 -8.47
C ARG A 92 9.69 -2.07 -8.49
N PRO A 93 9.58 -0.75 -8.28
CA PRO A 93 10.75 0.09 -8.27
C PRO A 93 11.63 -0.23 -7.06
N LEU A 94 12.94 -0.22 -7.29
CA LEU A 94 13.93 -0.37 -6.22
C LEU A 94 13.90 0.82 -5.25
N ARG A 95 13.36 1.97 -5.67
CA ARG A 95 13.25 3.17 -4.84
C ARG A 95 11.81 3.66 -4.84
N CYS A 96 11.25 3.89 -3.65
CA CYS A 96 9.92 4.45 -3.51
C CYS A 96 9.82 5.80 -4.26
N PRO A 97 8.78 6.02 -5.09
CA PRO A 97 8.64 7.25 -5.85
C PRO A 97 8.48 8.50 -4.95
N PHE A 98 7.97 8.31 -3.73
CA PHE A 98 7.73 9.36 -2.73
C PHE A 98 8.89 9.61 -1.76
N LEU A 99 10.02 8.90 -1.90
CA LEU A 99 11.21 9.19 -1.12
C LEU A 99 11.87 10.49 -1.63
N SER A 100 12.10 11.46 -0.75
CA SER A 100 12.84 12.69 -1.05
C SER A 100 14.34 12.44 -1.14
N ASP A 101 15.08 13.43 -1.64
CA ASP A 101 16.54 13.31 -1.74
C ASP A 101 17.21 13.39 -0.36
N GLU A 102 16.55 14.00 0.62
CA GLU A 102 16.95 14.07 2.02
C GLU A 102 16.54 12.84 2.85
N GLY A 103 15.93 11.83 2.21
CA GLY A 103 15.50 10.59 2.89
C GLY A 103 14.09 10.66 3.52
N GLY A 104 13.36 11.76 3.32
CA GLY A 104 12.02 11.95 3.88
C GLY A 104 10.92 11.30 3.04
N CYS A 105 9.88 10.76 3.70
CA CYS A 105 8.67 10.32 3.01
C CYS A 105 7.78 11.52 2.68
N ARG A 106 7.63 11.85 1.40
CA ARG A 106 6.85 13.02 0.97
C ARG A 106 5.35 12.91 1.25
N ILE A 107 4.83 11.69 1.35
CA ILE A 107 3.43 11.40 1.67
C ILE A 107 3.25 10.88 3.10
N HIS A 108 4.19 11.19 4.02
CA HIS A 108 4.20 10.63 5.37
C HIS A 108 2.84 10.66 6.09
N PRO A 109 2.01 11.73 6.02
CA PRO A 109 0.69 11.75 6.66
C PRO A 109 -0.27 10.67 6.16
N VAL A 110 -0.19 10.31 4.88
CA VAL A 110 -1.07 9.35 4.20
C VAL A 110 -0.35 8.08 3.74
N ARG A 111 0.84 7.80 4.30
CA ARG A 111 1.60 6.59 3.98
C ARG A 111 0.75 5.33 4.21
N PRO A 112 0.87 4.29 3.37
CA PRO A 112 0.04 3.10 3.47
C PRO A 112 0.40 2.28 4.71
N LEU A 113 -0.49 1.37 5.09
CA LEU A 113 -0.39 0.47 6.24
C LEU A 113 0.94 -0.28 6.24
N VAL A 114 1.36 -0.84 5.11
CA VAL A 114 2.64 -1.56 5.03
C VAL A 114 3.84 -0.70 5.47
N CYS A 115 3.79 0.61 5.24
CA CYS A 115 4.82 1.54 5.71
C CYS A 115 4.63 1.95 7.18
N ARG A 116 3.41 1.86 7.72
CA ARG A 116 3.11 2.18 9.12
C ARG A 116 3.47 1.05 10.07
N THR A 117 3.30 -0.18 9.63
CA THR A 117 3.57 -1.38 10.45
C THR A 117 5.03 -1.81 10.41
N TYR A 118 5.83 -1.26 9.49
CA TYR A 118 7.25 -1.53 9.39
C TYR A 118 7.99 -1.10 10.67
N GLY A 119 8.82 -2.00 11.21
CA GLY A 119 9.63 -1.77 12.40
C GLY A 119 8.87 -1.86 13.73
N VAL A 120 7.55 -2.01 13.72
CA VAL A 120 6.73 -1.98 14.95
C VAL A 120 6.93 -3.23 15.80
N LEU A 121 6.95 -4.42 15.18
CA LEU A 121 7.15 -5.68 15.89
C LEU A 121 8.63 -6.09 15.90
N SER A 122 9.14 -6.44 17.09
CA SER A 122 10.45 -7.09 17.20
C SER A 122 10.34 -8.57 16.81
N ARG A 123 11.51 -9.21 16.57
CA ARG A 123 11.56 -10.65 16.29
C ARG A 123 10.88 -11.50 17.37
N GLU A 124 11.11 -11.14 18.63
CA GLU A 124 10.53 -11.82 19.79
C GLU A 124 9.00 -11.70 19.78
N HIS A 125 8.47 -10.48 19.60
CA HIS A 125 7.03 -10.27 19.51
C HIS A 125 6.39 -11.06 18.37
N VAL A 126 7.03 -11.15 17.19
CA VAL A 126 6.53 -11.96 16.07
C VAL A 126 6.46 -13.44 16.44
N GLU A 127 7.50 -13.98 17.06
CA GLU A 127 7.55 -15.40 17.45
C GLU A 127 6.55 -15.74 18.56
N GLU A 128 6.46 -14.88 19.58
CA GLU A 128 5.52 -15.01 20.68
C GLU A 128 4.07 -14.93 20.20
N THR A 129 3.74 -13.91 19.40
CA THR A 129 2.39 -13.73 18.84
C THR A 129 1.99 -14.94 18.01
N GLY A 130 2.86 -15.43 17.13
CA GLY A 130 2.58 -16.62 16.32
C GLY A 130 2.40 -17.89 17.15
N SER A 131 3.03 -17.96 18.34
CA SER A 131 2.85 -19.07 19.29
C SER A 131 1.53 -18.96 20.05
N VAL A 132 1.21 -17.78 20.59
CA VAL A 132 0.00 -17.51 21.38
C VAL A 132 -1.26 -17.77 20.57
N TYR A 133 -1.32 -17.31 19.31
CA TYR A 133 -2.51 -17.44 18.47
C TYR A 133 -2.60 -18.77 17.71
N ARG A 134 -1.66 -19.70 17.92
CA ARG A 134 -1.70 -21.01 17.28
C ARG A 134 -2.89 -21.81 17.79
N GLY A 135 -3.79 -22.19 16.90
CA GLY A 135 -5.04 -22.89 17.22
C GLY A 135 -6.25 -21.95 17.38
N ASP A 136 -6.04 -20.65 17.56
CA ASP A 136 -7.09 -19.64 17.62
C ASP A 136 -7.41 -19.04 16.24
N VAL A 137 -6.42 -19.02 15.34
CA VAL A 137 -6.58 -18.61 13.93
C VAL A 137 -6.14 -19.74 12.99
N PRO A 138 -6.54 -19.72 11.70
CA PRO A 138 -6.10 -20.71 10.73
C PRO A 138 -4.57 -20.81 10.64
N ASP A 139 -4.03 -22.02 10.48
CA ASP A 139 -2.56 -22.22 10.40
C ASP A 139 -1.91 -21.42 9.25
N LEU A 140 -2.63 -21.28 8.12
CA LEU A 140 -2.16 -20.45 7.00
C LEU A 140 -1.94 -18.99 7.40
N TRP A 141 -2.75 -18.46 8.32
CA TRP A 141 -2.62 -17.10 8.84
C TRP A 141 -1.36 -16.96 9.67
N ILE A 142 -1.08 -17.91 10.57
CA ILE A 142 0.17 -17.94 11.34
C ILE A 142 1.38 -18.01 10.40
N HIS A 143 1.34 -18.90 9.40
CA HIS A 143 2.44 -19.03 8.44
C HIS A 143 2.68 -17.73 7.67
N GLN A 144 1.63 -17.06 7.22
CA GLN A 144 1.75 -15.82 6.47
C GLN A 144 2.19 -14.65 7.35
N PHE A 145 1.65 -14.51 8.56
CA PHE A 145 2.11 -13.54 9.55
C PHE A 145 3.61 -13.71 9.86
N LEU A 146 4.05 -14.93 10.20
CA LEU A 146 5.46 -15.19 10.49
C LEU A 146 6.37 -14.92 9.29
N ARG A 147 5.93 -15.26 8.07
CA ARG A 147 6.71 -15.00 6.86
C ARG A 147 6.85 -13.50 6.61
N ASN A 148 5.75 -12.76 6.67
CA ASN A 148 5.71 -11.35 6.33
C ASN A 148 6.40 -10.49 7.40
N GLU A 149 6.08 -10.69 8.68
CA GLU A 149 6.57 -9.80 9.73
C GLU A 149 8.04 -10.01 10.10
N ARG A 150 8.62 -11.18 9.76
CA ARG A 150 10.08 -11.37 9.89
C ARG A 150 10.89 -10.47 8.96
N CYS A 151 10.27 -9.98 7.90
CA CYS A 151 10.87 -9.14 6.87
C CYS A 151 10.69 -7.64 7.14
N THR A 152 9.82 -7.27 8.08
CA THR A 152 9.51 -5.87 8.41
C THR A 152 10.16 -5.42 9.72
N ILE A 153 11.05 -6.24 10.30
CA ILE A 153 11.78 -5.90 11.53
C ILE A 153 12.87 -4.87 11.22
N CYS A 154 12.89 -3.79 12.00
CA CYS A 154 13.96 -2.80 11.97
C CYS A 154 14.59 -2.69 13.36
N PRO A 155 15.90 -2.97 13.51
CA PRO A 155 16.58 -2.92 14.81
C PRO A 155 16.72 -1.50 15.37
N ASP A 156 16.60 -0.47 14.52
CA ASP A 156 16.78 0.93 14.88
C ASP A 156 15.45 1.65 15.16
N THR A 157 14.35 0.91 15.27
CA THR A 157 13.03 1.46 15.59
C THR A 157 12.80 1.51 17.09
N GLU A 158 12.34 2.66 17.58
CA GLU A 158 11.91 2.89 18.96
C GLU A 158 10.39 3.12 18.98
N LEU A 159 9.70 2.43 19.90
CA LEU A 159 8.25 2.54 20.06
C LEU A 159 7.90 3.75 20.93
N ASP A 160 7.15 4.70 20.37
CA ASP A 160 6.65 5.85 21.12
C ASP A 160 5.37 5.51 21.91
N GLU A 161 4.60 4.51 21.44
CA GLU A 161 3.32 4.09 22.01
C GLU A 161 3.32 2.58 22.35
N PRO A 162 4.13 2.13 23.32
CA PRO A 162 4.26 0.71 23.65
C PRO A 162 2.95 0.07 24.14
N ASP A 163 2.04 0.85 24.74
CA ASP A 163 0.74 0.35 25.23
C ASP A 163 -0.18 -0.17 24.11
N LYS A 164 0.08 0.17 22.83
CA LYS A 164 -0.68 -0.33 21.68
C LYS A 164 -0.13 -1.64 21.12
N LEU A 165 1.01 -2.14 21.61
CA LEU A 165 1.77 -3.19 20.95
C LEU A 165 1.02 -4.53 20.89
N ASP A 166 0.36 -4.93 21.98
CA ASP A 166 -0.40 -6.19 22.04
C ASP A 166 -1.60 -6.20 21.09
N ASP A 167 -2.35 -5.09 21.07
CA ASP A 167 -3.47 -4.92 20.14
C ASP A 167 -2.99 -4.88 18.69
N HIS A 168 -1.85 -4.22 18.44
CA HIS A 168 -1.23 -4.21 17.12
C HIS A 168 -0.83 -5.62 16.66
N ALA A 169 -0.13 -6.39 17.51
CA ALA A 169 0.28 -7.76 17.20
C ALA A 169 -0.93 -8.65 16.89
N LYS A 170 -2.02 -8.51 17.65
CA LYS A 170 -3.30 -9.17 17.38
C LYS A 170 -3.88 -8.79 16.02
N GLU A 171 -3.94 -7.50 15.69
CA GLU A 171 -4.47 -7.04 14.41
C GLU A 171 -3.63 -7.56 13.23
N MET A 172 -2.29 -7.67 13.40
CA MET A 172 -1.39 -8.25 12.39
C MET A 172 -1.63 -9.75 12.18
N VAL A 173 -1.60 -10.56 13.25
CA VAL A 173 -1.76 -12.02 13.14
C VAL A 173 -3.16 -12.45 12.71
N THR A 174 -4.17 -11.62 13.04
CA THR A 174 -5.55 -11.86 12.62
C THR A 174 -5.88 -11.19 11.30
N PHE A 175 -4.97 -10.50 10.61
CA PHE A 175 -5.27 -9.72 9.38
C PHE A 175 -6.41 -8.70 9.55
N GLY A 176 -6.59 -8.15 10.75
CA GLY A 176 -7.68 -7.24 11.05
C GLY A 176 -7.56 -5.90 10.33
N TYR A 177 -6.35 -5.35 10.22
CA TYR A 177 -6.11 -4.16 9.41
C TYR A 177 -6.44 -4.39 7.93
N GLU A 178 -5.89 -5.47 7.34
CA GLU A 178 -6.11 -5.83 5.94
C GLU A 178 -7.59 -5.99 5.65
N ARG A 179 -8.34 -6.75 6.45
CA ARG A 179 -9.78 -6.94 6.23
C ARG A 179 -10.56 -5.63 6.21
N GLU A 180 -10.24 -4.68 7.08
CA GLU A 180 -10.94 -3.38 7.09
C GLU A 180 -10.58 -2.55 5.86
N LEU A 181 -9.33 -2.56 5.39
CA LEU A 181 -8.93 -1.91 4.13
C LEU A 181 -9.63 -2.53 2.92
N ILE A 182 -9.71 -3.86 2.86
CA ILE A 182 -10.43 -4.58 1.80
C ILE A 182 -11.89 -4.15 1.77
N LYS A 183 -12.55 -4.17 2.94
CA LYS A 183 -13.95 -3.77 3.06
C LYS A 183 -14.18 -2.32 2.62
N MET A 184 -13.32 -1.39 3.02
CA MET A 184 -13.42 0.01 2.55
C MET A 184 -13.24 0.13 1.04
N GLY A 185 -12.38 -0.68 0.41
CA GLY A 185 -12.20 -0.71 -1.04
C GLY A 185 -13.39 -1.33 -1.78
N GLU A 186 -14.07 -2.30 -1.17
CA GLU A 186 -15.33 -2.86 -1.67
C GLU A 186 -16.51 -1.87 -1.59
N GLU A 187 -16.45 -0.90 -0.69
CA GLU A 187 -17.45 0.15 -0.57
C GLU A 187 -17.16 1.31 -1.53
N ASN A 188 -15.88 1.64 -1.75
CA ASN A 188 -15.45 2.68 -2.68
C ASN A 188 -14.11 2.31 -3.36
N ASP A 189 -14.18 1.95 -4.63
CA ASP A 189 -12.99 1.69 -5.45
C ASP A 189 -12.61 2.85 -6.37
N GLY A 190 -13.44 3.89 -6.50
CA GLY A 190 -13.16 5.04 -7.37
C GLY A 190 -13.06 4.71 -8.88
N LEU A 191 -13.45 3.51 -9.32
CA LEU A 191 -13.47 3.15 -10.74
C LEU A 191 -14.76 3.63 -11.40
N ASP A 192 -14.61 4.30 -12.55
CA ASP A 192 -15.72 4.55 -13.47
C ASP A 192 -16.24 3.24 -14.10
N GLU A 193 -17.46 3.30 -14.63
CA GLU A 193 -18.15 2.12 -15.19
C GLU A 193 -17.39 1.51 -16.37
N GLU A 194 -16.75 2.34 -17.22
CA GLU A 194 -16.02 1.84 -18.39
C GLU A 194 -14.79 1.03 -17.96
N ARG A 195 -14.01 1.51 -16.99
CA ARG A 195 -12.87 0.77 -16.43
C ARG A 195 -13.30 -0.47 -15.68
N ARG A 196 -14.45 -0.41 -15.00
CA ARG A 196 -15.01 -1.59 -14.32
C ARG A 196 -15.30 -2.71 -15.31
N VAL A 197 -15.92 -2.40 -16.45
CA VAL A 197 -16.15 -3.38 -17.53
C VAL A 197 -14.83 -3.97 -18.03
N LEU A 198 -13.82 -3.14 -18.31
CA LEU A 198 -12.51 -3.62 -18.78
C LEU A 198 -11.82 -4.52 -17.74
N LEU A 199 -11.94 -4.20 -16.46
CA LEU A 199 -11.38 -5.02 -15.38
C LEU A 199 -12.07 -6.39 -15.29
N VAL A 200 -13.41 -6.43 -15.43
CA VAL A 200 -14.18 -7.69 -15.51
C VAL A 200 -13.75 -8.52 -16.71
N GLU A 201 -13.59 -7.91 -17.89
CA GLU A 201 -13.14 -8.63 -19.09
C GLU A 201 -11.71 -9.17 -18.95
N ALA A 202 -10.85 -8.46 -18.24
CA ALA A 202 -9.47 -8.84 -18.02
C ALA A 202 -9.31 -9.95 -16.96
N THR A 203 -10.07 -9.88 -15.86
CA THR A 203 -9.81 -10.68 -14.64
C THR A 203 -10.98 -11.57 -14.21
N GLY A 204 -12.19 -11.33 -14.73
CA GLY A 204 -13.43 -11.89 -14.21
C GLY A 204 -13.91 -11.24 -12.91
N ARG A 205 -13.20 -10.22 -12.40
CA ARG A 205 -13.53 -9.49 -11.16
C ARG A 205 -13.89 -8.05 -11.51
N GLY A 206 -14.89 -7.50 -10.82
CA GLY A 206 -15.32 -6.11 -10.99
C GLY A 206 -14.49 -5.09 -10.22
N ARG A 207 -13.48 -5.55 -9.47
CA ARG A 207 -12.69 -4.76 -8.53
C ARG A 207 -11.31 -5.39 -8.38
N LEU A 208 -10.34 -4.54 -8.06
CA LEU A 208 -9.01 -4.95 -7.64
C LEU A 208 -8.86 -4.53 -6.18
N VAL A 209 -8.39 -5.43 -5.32
CA VAL A 209 -8.37 -5.21 -3.88
C VAL A 209 -7.06 -4.56 -3.47
N ARG A 210 -5.96 -5.10 -3.98
CA ARG A 210 -4.61 -4.60 -3.72
C ARG A 210 -3.73 -4.71 -4.96
N TRP A 211 -2.81 -3.77 -5.08
CA TRP A 211 -1.78 -3.77 -6.12
C TRP A 211 -0.59 -2.92 -5.66
N THR A 212 0.24 -2.48 -6.60
CA THR A 212 1.35 -1.56 -6.38
C THR A 212 0.93 -0.15 -6.77
N TRP A 213 1.66 0.89 -6.32
CA TRP A 213 1.40 2.27 -6.74
C TRP A 213 1.39 2.42 -8.26
N GLY A 214 2.40 1.85 -8.94
CA GLY A 214 2.49 1.87 -10.40
C GLY A 214 1.36 1.10 -11.08
N GLY A 215 1.00 -0.07 -10.54
CA GLY A 215 -0.12 -0.87 -11.02
C GLY A 215 -1.45 -0.12 -10.96
N PHE A 216 -1.77 0.48 -9.82
CA PHE A 216 -2.97 1.31 -9.72
C PHE A 216 -2.91 2.53 -10.64
N ASN A 217 -1.78 3.23 -10.79
CA ASN A 217 -1.69 4.31 -11.76
C ASN A 217 -1.99 3.82 -13.20
N ARG A 218 -1.55 2.63 -13.59
CA ARG A 218 -1.91 2.04 -14.90
C ARG A 218 -3.42 1.81 -15.04
N LEU A 219 -4.10 1.36 -13.99
CA LEU A 219 -5.55 1.13 -14.02
C LEU A 219 -6.33 2.45 -14.04
N TYR A 220 -6.02 3.34 -13.10
CA TYR A 220 -6.81 4.54 -12.83
C TYR A 220 -6.42 5.73 -13.71
N ARG A 221 -5.21 5.80 -14.28
CA ARG A 221 -4.67 7.02 -14.91
C ARG A 221 -4.33 6.88 -16.39
N SER A 222 -4.22 5.67 -16.91
CA SER A 222 -4.09 5.44 -18.35
C SER A 222 -5.38 5.82 -19.10
N THR A 223 -5.28 6.11 -20.40
CA THR A 223 -6.48 6.32 -21.23
C THR A 223 -7.33 5.04 -21.34
N LEU A 224 -8.62 5.19 -21.67
CA LEU A 224 -9.49 4.04 -21.92
C LEU A 224 -9.01 3.20 -23.12
N ASP A 225 -8.43 3.84 -24.13
CA ASP A 225 -7.87 3.13 -25.29
C ASP A 225 -6.64 2.30 -24.92
N TRP A 226 -5.78 2.85 -24.06
CA TRP A 226 -4.68 2.09 -23.48
C TRP A 226 -5.21 0.92 -22.64
N ALA A 227 -6.19 1.17 -21.77
CA ALA A 227 -6.74 0.13 -20.90
C ALA A 227 -7.38 -1.01 -21.70
N ARG A 228 -8.17 -0.70 -22.74
CA ARG A 228 -8.75 -1.68 -23.68
C ARG A 228 -7.68 -2.57 -24.31
N SER A 229 -6.54 -1.98 -24.67
CA SER A 229 -5.51 -2.67 -25.45
C SER A 229 -4.51 -3.43 -24.56
N ASN A 230 -4.25 -2.95 -23.35
CA ASN A 230 -3.10 -3.38 -22.56
C ASN A 230 -3.44 -3.93 -21.16
N LEU A 231 -4.59 -3.58 -20.58
CA LEU A 231 -4.88 -3.87 -19.16
C LEU A 231 -4.81 -5.37 -18.86
N LYS A 232 -5.36 -6.20 -19.75
CA LYS A 232 -5.35 -7.65 -19.60
C LYS A 232 -3.93 -8.22 -19.55
N ASP A 233 -3.03 -7.74 -20.42
CA ASP A 233 -1.66 -8.23 -20.45
C ASP A 233 -0.82 -7.68 -19.31
N ALA A 234 -1.06 -6.41 -18.91
CA ALA A 234 -0.47 -5.84 -17.71
C ALA A 234 -0.83 -6.67 -16.46
N LEU A 235 -2.11 -7.02 -16.29
CA LEU A 235 -2.57 -7.82 -15.15
C LEU A 235 -2.05 -9.27 -15.18
N LYS A 236 -1.91 -9.90 -16.36
CA LYS A 236 -1.27 -11.23 -16.47
C LYS A 236 0.21 -11.21 -16.07
N GLN A 237 0.90 -10.12 -16.37
CA GLN A 237 2.32 -9.96 -16.05
C GLN A 237 2.53 -9.57 -14.59
N SER A 238 1.52 -8.96 -13.96
CA SER A 238 1.60 -8.57 -12.57
C SER A 238 1.43 -9.76 -11.63
N ARG A 239 2.47 -10.04 -10.85
CA ARG A 239 2.43 -11.07 -9.79
C ARG A 239 1.78 -10.58 -8.50
N LEU A 240 1.52 -9.28 -8.40
CA LEU A 240 1.12 -8.58 -7.17
C LEU A 240 -0.32 -8.03 -7.25
N ALA A 241 -1.01 -8.23 -8.37
CA ALA A 241 -2.39 -7.80 -8.53
C ALA A 241 -3.34 -8.87 -7.96
N GLU A 242 -4.14 -8.51 -6.94
CA GLU A 242 -5.14 -9.41 -6.33
C GLU A 242 -6.51 -8.73 -6.16
#